data_AF-A0A7L3VB26-F1
#
_entry.id   AF-A0A7L3VB26-F1
#
_cell.length_a   1.000
_cell.length_b   1.000
_cell.length_c   1.000
_cell.angle_alpha   90.00
_cell.angle_beta   90.00
_cell.angle_gamma   90.00
#
_symmetry.space_group_name_H-M   'P 1'
#
loop_
_entity.id
_entity.type
_entity.pdbx_description
1 polymer ?
#
loop_
_entity_poly.entity_id
_entity_poly.type
_entity_poly.pdbx_seq_one_letter_code
_entity_poly.pdbx_strand_id
1 'polypeptide(L)'
;QGYRRVWAGLRGLKLAFYRRPQDHEPLELLDLGELVTVRAEDGVLILRLRGQEVTMKMESWETQEMWRGFILTMAKMKMPRDLALLPGHTFQLLQALREERERRDTSVTAVTPVVPSCFFQVTRAEAELLLEQSAGRGNLLLRPGGHGQGVSVTTRQELDGTAVLKHYRVKREPQGYLIDLETPHRCSSLAEVAQFFVRRSEGSLRPLEPEYSSQL
;
A
#
# COMPACT_ATOMS: atom_id res chain seq x y z
N GLN A 1 -20.42 -21.26 29.90
CA GLN A 1 -19.08 -20.74 29.58
C GLN A 1 -18.96 -19.35 30.19
N GLY A 2 -17.87 -19.07 30.89
CA GLY A 2 -17.65 -17.79 31.55
C GLY A 2 -16.90 -16.79 30.66
N TYR A 3 -16.98 -15.50 31.00
CA TYR A 3 -16.17 -14.47 30.38
C TYR A 3 -14.70 -14.62 30.77
N ARG A 4 -13.80 -14.36 29.82
CA ARG A 4 -12.35 -14.32 30.04
C ARG A 4 -11.88 -12.87 29.97
N ARG A 5 -11.13 -12.41 30.98
CA ARG A 5 -10.51 -11.08 30.96
C ARG A 5 -9.30 -11.10 30.01
N VAL A 6 -9.29 -10.16 29.05
CA VAL A 6 -8.24 -9.97 28.05
C VAL A 6 -8.03 -8.49 27.79
N TRP A 7 -6.90 -8.13 27.20
CA TRP A 7 -6.68 -6.80 26.65
C TRP A 7 -7.21 -6.75 25.23
N ALA A 8 -7.85 -5.64 24.84
CA ALA A 8 -8.35 -5.46 23.48
C ALA A 8 -7.72 -4.21 22.87
N GLY A 9 -7.38 -4.28 21.59
CA GLY A 9 -6.84 -3.16 20.82
C GLY A 9 -7.45 -3.12 19.43
N LEU A 10 -7.76 -1.90 18.97
CA LEU A 10 -8.30 -1.66 17.64
C LEU A 10 -7.18 -1.18 16.72
N ARG A 11 -6.95 -1.89 15.61
CA ARG A 11 -5.87 -1.62 14.64
C ARG A 11 -6.47 -1.60 13.24
N GLY A 12 -6.90 -0.42 12.79
CA GLY A 12 -7.66 -0.26 11.55
C GLY A 12 -8.94 -1.10 11.55
N LEU A 13 -9.08 -2.04 10.61
CA LEU A 13 -10.22 -2.98 10.55
C LEU A 13 -10.07 -4.22 11.44
N LYS A 14 -9.00 -4.33 12.24
CA LYS A 14 -8.79 -5.50 13.08
C LYS A 14 -9.06 -5.17 14.55
N LEU A 15 -9.92 -5.95 15.19
CA LEU A 15 -10.07 -5.97 16.64
C LEU A 15 -9.25 -7.13 17.19
N ALA A 16 -8.22 -6.82 17.96
CA ALA A 16 -7.21 -7.78 18.41
C ALA A 16 -7.30 -7.96 19.93
N PHE A 17 -7.23 -9.21 20.40
CA PHE A 17 -7.24 -9.54 21.82
C PHE A 17 -5.89 -10.09 22.26
N TYR A 18 -5.41 -9.66 23.42
CA TYR A 18 -4.09 -9.99 23.95
C TYR A 18 -4.19 -10.51 25.39
N ARG A 19 -3.22 -11.33 25.79
CA ARG A 19 -3.12 -11.79 27.18
C ARG A 19 -2.55 -10.68 28.06
N ARG A 20 -1.57 -9.94 27.56
CA ARG A 20 -0.91 -8.80 28.22
C ARG A 20 -0.79 -7.61 27.25
N PRO A 21 -0.67 -6.37 27.77
CA PRO A 21 -0.54 -5.18 26.92
C PRO A 21 0.70 -5.17 26.02
N GLN A 22 1.78 -5.81 26.45
CA GLN A 22 3.07 -5.82 25.74
C GLN A 22 3.20 -6.97 24.73
N ASP A 23 2.20 -7.86 24.63
CA ASP A 23 2.27 -8.99 23.71
C ASP A 23 2.21 -8.47 22.26
N HIS A 24 3.16 -8.91 21.42
CA HIS A 24 3.20 -8.52 20.00
C HIS A 24 2.19 -9.30 19.14
N GLU A 25 1.86 -10.53 19.54
CA GLU A 25 0.92 -11.40 18.84
C GLU A 25 -0.41 -11.49 19.60
N PRO A 26 -1.55 -11.28 18.90
CA PRO A 26 -2.86 -11.42 19.50
C PRO A 26 -3.24 -12.89 19.71
N LEU A 27 -3.96 -13.17 20.79
CA LEU A 27 -4.65 -14.45 21.04
C LEU A 27 -5.73 -14.73 19.99
N GLU A 28 -6.43 -13.67 19.59
CA GLU A 28 -7.56 -13.73 18.68
C GLU A 28 -7.64 -12.40 17.92
N LEU A 29 -8.00 -12.49 16.64
CA LEU A 29 -8.09 -11.36 15.74
C LEU A 29 -9.41 -11.42 14.98
N LEU A 30 -10.23 -10.39 15.13
CA LEU A 30 -11.49 -10.25 14.42
C LEU A 30 -11.34 -9.26 13.27
N ASP A 31 -11.87 -9.63 12.10
CA ASP A 31 -11.95 -8.74 10.94
C ASP A 31 -13.26 -7.96 10.93
N LEU A 32 -13.20 -6.69 11.30
CA LEU A 32 -14.36 -5.79 11.30
C LEU A 32 -14.86 -5.45 9.88
N GLY A 33 -14.14 -5.81 8.82
CA GLY A 33 -14.67 -5.78 7.45
C GLY A 33 -15.86 -6.72 7.26
N GLU A 34 -15.91 -7.81 8.03
CA GLU A 34 -17.01 -8.78 8.01
C GLU A 34 -18.13 -8.43 9.01
N LEU A 35 -18.05 -7.27 9.67
CA LEU A 35 -19.01 -6.83 10.69
C LEU A 35 -20.38 -6.49 10.07
N VAL A 36 -21.39 -7.25 10.48
CA VAL A 36 -22.78 -7.08 10.05
C VAL A 36 -23.50 -6.12 10.98
N THR A 37 -23.51 -6.41 12.29
CA THR A 37 -24.21 -5.60 13.30
C THR A 37 -23.46 -5.53 14.63
N VAL A 38 -23.72 -4.45 15.37
CA VAL A 38 -23.28 -4.25 16.76
C VAL A 38 -24.51 -3.97 17.61
N ARG A 39 -24.66 -4.69 18.73
CA ARG A 39 -25.72 -4.46 19.72
C ARG A 39 -25.10 -4.22 21.09
N ALA A 40 -25.70 -3.34 21.87
CA ALA A 40 -25.29 -3.02 23.23
C ALA A 40 -26.49 -3.24 24.15
N GLU A 41 -26.37 -4.19 25.07
CA GLU A 41 -27.43 -4.62 26.00
C GLU A 41 -26.81 -4.86 27.37
N ASP A 42 -27.28 -4.20 28.43
CA ASP A 42 -26.89 -4.43 29.83
C ASP A 42 -25.37 -4.59 30.11
N GLY A 43 -24.54 -3.68 29.55
CA GLY A 43 -23.08 -3.71 29.71
C GLY A 43 -22.37 -4.77 28.85
N VAL A 44 -23.10 -5.45 27.97
CA VAL A 44 -22.60 -6.44 27.01
C VAL A 44 -22.67 -5.88 25.59
N LEU A 45 -21.55 -5.94 24.87
CA LEU A 45 -21.45 -5.57 23.46
C LEU A 45 -21.39 -6.84 22.61
N ILE A 46 -22.37 -7.02 21.73
CA ILE A 46 -22.49 -8.19 20.86
C ILE A 46 -22.14 -7.77 19.43
N LEU A 47 -21.08 -8.39 18.91
CA LEU A 47 -20.57 -8.19 17.55
C LEU A 47 -20.95 -9.37 16.69
N ARG A 48 -21.78 -9.15 15.67
CA ARG A 48 -22.12 -10.18 14.68
C ARG A 48 -21.32 -9.95 13.41
N LEU A 49 -20.49 -10.93 13.07
CA LEU A 49 -19.72 -11.01 11.83
C LEU A 49 -20.34 -12.07 10.91
N ARG A 50 -19.98 -12.08 9.62
CA ARG A 50 -20.58 -13.00 8.63
C ARG A 50 -20.43 -14.50 8.95
N GLY A 51 -19.45 -14.89 9.76
CA GLY A 51 -19.21 -16.29 10.14
C GLY A 51 -19.15 -16.57 11.64
N GLN A 52 -19.30 -15.54 12.49
CA GLN A 52 -19.16 -15.70 13.93
C GLN A 52 -19.87 -14.58 14.71
N GLU A 53 -20.18 -14.85 15.97
CA GLU A 53 -20.69 -13.87 16.91
C GLU A 53 -19.78 -13.81 18.13
N VAL A 54 -19.42 -12.60 18.55
CA VAL A 54 -18.53 -12.36 19.67
C VAL A 54 -19.22 -11.46 20.69
N THR A 55 -19.17 -11.88 21.95
CA THR A 55 -19.78 -11.17 23.06
C THR A 55 -18.70 -10.63 23.99
N MET A 56 -18.72 -9.30 24.22
CA MET A 56 -17.75 -8.60 25.04
C MET A 56 -18.45 -7.97 26.24
N LYS A 57 -17.99 -8.26 27.45
CA LYS A 57 -18.48 -7.60 28.67
C LYS A 57 -17.61 -6.39 28.99
N MET A 58 -18.24 -5.25 29.25
CA MET A 58 -17.57 -3.99 29.56
C MET A 58 -17.72 -3.66 31.05
N GLU A 59 -16.78 -2.86 31.56
CA GLU A 59 -16.75 -2.46 32.98
C GLU A 59 -17.73 -1.33 33.31
N SER A 60 -18.05 -0.51 32.31
CA SER A 60 -19.01 0.60 32.46
C SER A 60 -19.79 0.85 31.17
N TRP A 61 -20.91 1.56 31.31
CA TRP A 61 -21.70 2.02 30.17
C TRP A 61 -20.90 2.98 29.29
N GLU A 62 -20.10 3.91 29.85
CA GLU A 62 -19.29 4.81 29.04
C GLU A 62 -18.27 4.04 28.19
N THR A 63 -17.65 3.01 28.79
CA THR A 63 -16.69 2.15 28.09
C THR A 63 -17.38 1.37 26.97
N GLN A 64 -18.58 0.85 27.20
CA GLN A 64 -19.38 0.16 26.19
C GLN A 64 -19.71 1.08 25.01
N GLU A 65 -20.18 2.30 25.28
CA GLU A 65 -20.57 3.25 24.24
C GLU A 65 -19.35 3.74 23.46
N MET A 66 -18.20 3.91 24.12
CA MET A 66 -16.91 4.19 23.49
C MET A 66 -16.51 3.08 22.52
N TRP A 67 -16.43 1.82 22.98
CA TRP A 67 -16.09 0.68 22.13
C TRP A 67 -17.06 0.51 20.96
N ARG A 68 -18.36 0.66 21.20
CA ARG A 68 -19.38 0.65 20.15
C ARG A 68 -19.09 1.71 19.09
N GLY A 69 -18.79 2.93 19.52
CA GLY A 69 -18.46 4.05 18.62
C GLY A 69 -17.21 3.78 17.78
N PHE A 70 -16.11 3.36 18.41
CA PHE A 70 -14.86 3.04 17.71
C PHE A 70 -15.02 1.90 16.70
N ILE A 71 -15.65 0.80 17.10
CA ILE A 71 -15.85 -0.36 16.23
C ILE A 71 -16.72 -0.01 15.03
N LEU A 72 -17.86 0.65 15.24
CA LEU A 72 -18.75 1.07 14.15
C LEU A 72 -18.06 2.06 13.21
N THR A 73 -17.28 3.00 13.76
CA THR A 73 -16.58 4.01 12.97
C THR A 73 -15.50 3.39 12.09
N MET A 74 -14.68 2.47 12.61
CA MET A 74 -13.66 1.79 11.81
C MET A 74 -14.28 0.87 10.74
N ALA A 75 -15.33 0.13 11.12
CA ALA A 75 -16.01 -0.81 10.21
C ALA A 75 -16.75 -0.08 9.09
N LYS A 76 -17.39 1.07 9.37
CA LYS A 76 -18.22 1.81 8.39
C LYS A 76 -17.53 3.04 7.80
N MET A 77 -16.33 3.41 8.27
CA MET A 77 -15.57 4.59 7.87
C MET A 77 -16.32 5.92 7.94
N LYS A 78 -17.24 6.02 8.91
CA LYS A 78 -18.07 7.19 9.14
C LYS A 78 -18.44 7.28 10.61
N MET A 79 -18.61 8.50 11.10
CA MET A 79 -19.14 8.74 12.44
C MET A 79 -20.60 8.28 12.54
N PRO A 80 -20.95 7.40 13.49
CA PRO A 80 -22.33 7.14 13.84
C PRO A 80 -22.97 8.42 14.42
N ARG A 81 -24.26 8.63 14.13
CA ARG A 81 -24.99 9.85 14.52
C ARG A 81 -25.65 9.71 15.89
N ASP A 82 -25.73 8.50 16.39
CA ASP A 82 -26.48 8.04 17.56
C ASP A 82 -25.55 7.63 18.71
N LEU A 83 -24.41 8.30 18.85
CA LEU A 83 -23.45 8.04 19.92
C LEU A 83 -23.60 9.03 21.06
N ALA A 84 -23.77 8.52 22.28
CA ALA A 84 -23.78 9.30 23.51
C ALA A 84 -22.37 9.41 24.11
N LEU A 85 -21.43 10.04 23.38
CA LEU A 85 -20.04 10.18 23.81
C LEU A 85 -19.77 11.55 24.46
N LEU A 86 -18.89 11.54 25.46
CA LEU A 86 -18.31 12.76 26.01
C LEU A 86 -17.49 13.50 24.94
N PRO A 87 -17.38 14.85 25.00
CA PRO A 87 -16.68 15.64 23.99
C PRO A 87 -15.24 15.17 23.72
N GLY A 88 -14.51 14.78 24.76
CA GLY A 88 -13.14 14.24 24.63
C GLY A 88 -13.09 12.93 23.84
N HIS A 89 -14.01 12.01 24.10
CA HIS A 89 -14.09 10.73 23.36
C HIS A 89 -14.53 10.95 21.91
N THR A 90 -15.43 11.91 21.66
CA THR A 90 -15.82 12.31 20.30
C THR A 90 -14.61 12.84 19.52
N PHE A 91 -13.78 13.68 20.14
CA PHE A 91 -12.55 14.16 19.52
C PHE A 91 -11.58 13.02 19.19
N GLN A 92 -11.34 12.10 20.14
CA GLN A 92 -10.48 10.93 19.92
C GLN A 92 -10.99 10.05 18.78
N LEU A 93 -12.31 9.82 18.70
CA LEU A 93 -12.91 9.02 17.64
C LEU A 93 -12.82 9.70 16.27
N LEU A 94 -12.98 11.03 16.22
CA LEU A 94 -12.77 11.82 14.99
C LEU A 94 -11.31 11.75 14.53
N GLN A 95 -10.37 11.86 15.46
CA GLN A 95 -8.94 11.73 15.17
C GLN A 95 -8.62 10.34 14.62
N ALA A 96 -9.07 9.28 15.28
CA ALA A 96 -8.86 7.90 14.81
C ALA A 96 -9.48 7.66 13.43
N LEU A 97 -10.67 8.22 13.15
CA LEU A 97 -11.28 8.14 11.82
C LEU A 97 -10.45 8.86 10.76
N ARG A 98 -9.88 10.03 11.09
CA ARG A 98 -8.99 10.76 10.18
C ARG A 98 -7.72 9.96 9.91
N GLU A 99 -7.05 9.48 10.94
CA GLU A 99 -5.81 8.69 10.83
C GLU A 99 -6.05 7.41 10.04
N GLU A 100 -7.18 6.70 10.27
CA GLU A 100 -7.51 5.51 9.50
C GLU A 100 -7.90 5.84 8.06
N ARG A 101 -8.53 6.98 7.79
CA ARG A 101 -8.75 7.46 6.42
C ARG A 101 -7.44 7.78 5.74
N GLU A 102 -6.54 8.52 6.37
CA GLU A 102 -5.22 8.82 5.83
C GLU A 102 -4.41 7.54 5.64
N ARG A 103 -4.46 6.57 6.55
CA ARG A 103 -3.82 5.26 6.39
C ARG A 103 -4.44 4.50 5.22
N ARG A 104 -5.77 4.54 5.05
CA ARG A 104 -6.43 3.92 3.91
C ARG A 104 -6.13 4.62 2.61
N ASP A 105 -6.16 5.93 2.59
CA ASP A 105 -5.80 6.76 1.45
C ASP A 105 -4.32 6.61 1.14
N THR A 106 -3.45 6.39 2.12
CA THR A 106 -2.03 6.00 1.96
C THR A 106 -1.90 4.55 1.53
N SER A 107 -2.87 3.68 1.83
CA SER A 107 -2.92 2.30 1.33
C SER A 107 -3.60 2.17 -0.05
N VAL A 108 -4.39 3.17 -0.45
CA VAL A 108 -5.04 3.32 -1.77
C VAL A 108 -4.19 4.21 -2.68
N THR A 109 -3.37 5.11 -2.13
CA THR A 109 -2.15 5.68 -2.75
C THR A 109 -0.92 4.80 -2.53
N ALA A 110 -1.08 3.69 -1.80
CA ALA A 110 -0.35 2.46 -2.04
C ALA A 110 -1.13 1.59 -3.04
N VAL A 111 -1.61 2.19 -4.13
CA VAL A 111 -0.95 1.80 -5.38
C VAL A 111 0.52 2.11 -5.12
N THR A 112 1.27 1.14 -4.57
CA THR A 112 2.69 1.07 -4.88
C THR A 112 2.69 1.33 -6.38
N PRO A 113 3.25 2.45 -6.89
CA PRO A 113 3.36 2.60 -8.33
C PRO A 113 3.99 1.29 -8.73
N VAL A 114 3.26 0.43 -9.47
CA VAL A 114 3.72 -0.93 -9.74
C VAL A 114 5.02 -0.72 -10.44
N VAL A 115 6.10 -0.80 -9.67
CA VAL A 115 7.40 -0.39 -10.15
C VAL A 115 7.69 -1.51 -11.13
N PRO A 116 7.83 -1.20 -12.44
CA PRO A 116 8.01 -2.25 -13.40
C PRO A 116 9.23 -3.07 -12.99
N SER A 117 9.17 -4.39 -13.18
CA SER A 117 10.27 -5.31 -12.79
C SER A 117 11.62 -4.91 -13.38
N CYS A 118 11.61 -4.14 -14.48
CA CYS A 118 12.79 -3.57 -15.11
C CYS A 118 13.26 -2.24 -14.51
N PHE A 119 12.78 -1.84 -13.34
CA PHE A 119 13.32 -0.70 -12.58
C PHE A 119 14.38 -1.18 -11.60
N PHE A 120 15.59 -0.66 -11.74
CA PHE A 120 16.74 -1.02 -10.92
C PHE A 120 17.24 0.21 -10.17
N GLN A 121 17.55 0.01 -8.89
CA GLN A 121 18.09 1.05 -8.02
C GLN A 121 19.60 1.21 -8.25
N VAL A 122 19.97 1.68 -9.44
CA VAL A 122 21.35 1.73 -9.94
C VAL A 122 21.68 3.08 -10.57
N THR A 123 22.97 3.40 -10.61
CA THR A 123 23.52 4.56 -11.30
C THR A 123 23.50 4.38 -12.83
N ARG A 124 23.89 5.43 -13.55
CA ARG A 124 24.02 5.38 -15.01
C ARG A 124 25.03 4.31 -15.46
N ALA A 125 26.22 4.31 -14.87
CA ALA A 125 27.28 3.39 -15.25
C ALA A 125 26.93 1.94 -14.91
N GLU A 126 26.32 1.70 -13.74
CA GLU A 126 25.86 0.36 -13.34
C GLU A 126 24.76 -0.16 -14.28
N ALA A 127 23.86 0.70 -14.75
CA ALA A 127 22.84 0.31 -15.72
C ALA A 127 23.40 -0.05 -17.10
N GLU A 128 24.41 0.68 -17.58
CA GLU A 128 25.12 0.35 -18.81
C GLU A 128 25.75 -1.05 -18.69
N LEU A 129 26.46 -1.28 -17.58
CA LEU A 129 27.09 -2.57 -17.28
C LEU A 129 26.07 -3.70 -17.15
N LEU A 130 24.94 -3.48 -16.47
CA LEU A 130 23.87 -4.49 -16.36
C LEU A 130 23.34 -4.90 -17.73
N LEU A 131 23.11 -3.96 -18.65
CA LEU A 131 22.64 -4.29 -20.00
C LEU A 131 23.71 -4.98 -20.86
N GLU A 132 25.00 -4.70 -20.63
CA GLU A 132 26.10 -5.40 -21.29
C GLU A 132 26.22 -6.85 -20.83
N GLN A 133 26.06 -7.11 -19.52
CA GLN A 133 26.21 -8.42 -18.93
C GLN A 133 24.95 -9.30 -19.07
N SER A 134 23.79 -8.71 -19.34
CA SER A 134 22.49 -9.40 -19.35
C SER A 134 22.03 -9.86 -20.73
N ALA A 135 22.93 -10.48 -21.50
CA ALA A 135 22.60 -10.98 -22.84
C ALA A 135 21.36 -11.90 -22.81
N GLY A 136 20.33 -11.56 -23.61
CA GLY A 136 19.13 -12.39 -23.79
C GLY A 136 17.98 -12.16 -22.80
N ARG A 137 18.16 -11.37 -21.72
CA ARG A 137 17.13 -11.16 -20.67
C ARG A 137 16.38 -9.84 -20.77
N GLY A 138 16.60 -9.13 -21.86
CA GLY A 138 16.11 -7.77 -22.05
C GLY A 138 17.25 -6.78 -22.19
N ASN A 139 16.90 -5.62 -22.71
CA ASN A 139 17.84 -4.62 -23.18
C ASN A 139 17.34 -3.18 -22.92
N LEU A 140 16.37 -3.05 -22.01
CA LEU A 140 15.78 -1.80 -21.53
C LEU A 140 15.60 -1.88 -20.02
N LEU A 141 16.02 -0.86 -19.29
CA LEU A 141 15.73 -0.74 -17.86
C LEU A 141 15.43 0.71 -17.45
N LEU A 142 14.72 0.88 -16.35
CA LEU A 142 14.48 2.16 -15.70
C LEU A 142 15.38 2.28 -14.46
N ARG A 143 15.80 3.50 -14.15
CA ARG A 143 16.63 3.80 -12.98
C ARG A 143 16.39 5.22 -12.47
N PRO A 144 16.80 5.56 -11.24
CA PRO A 144 16.83 6.94 -10.78
C PRO A 144 17.57 7.88 -11.74
N GLY A 145 17.04 9.10 -11.93
CA GLY A 145 17.68 10.15 -12.70
C GLY A 145 18.94 10.70 -12.00
N GLY A 146 19.86 11.28 -12.78
CA GLY A 146 21.03 11.98 -12.23
C GLY A 146 20.61 13.19 -11.38
N HIS A 147 21.28 13.40 -10.24
CA HIS A 147 20.96 14.42 -9.22
C HIS A 147 19.67 14.18 -8.41
N GLY A 148 19.11 12.96 -8.41
CA GLY A 148 17.97 12.60 -7.54
C GLY A 148 16.63 13.21 -7.97
N GLN A 149 16.57 13.83 -9.15
CA GLN A 149 15.33 14.35 -9.72
C GLN A 149 14.89 13.50 -10.91
N GLY A 150 13.70 12.89 -10.79
CA GLY A 150 13.06 12.13 -11.87
C GLY A 150 13.64 10.74 -12.11
N VAL A 151 13.36 10.19 -13.29
CA VAL A 151 13.69 8.83 -13.72
C VAL A 151 14.45 8.87 -15.04
N SER A 152 15.24 7.86 -15.34
CA SER A 152 15.89 7.67 -16.63
C SER A 152 15.62 6.28 -17.18
N VAL A 153 15.39 6.18 -18.48
CA VAL A 153 15.34 4.91 -19.21
C VAL A 153 16.70 4.70 -19.86
N THR A 154 17.30 3.54 -19.69
CA THR A 154 18.56 3.14 -20.35
C THR A 154 18.29 1.95 -21.25
N THR A 155 18.77 2.02 -22.49
CA THR A 155 18.56 0.98 -23.52
C THR A 155 19.87 0.64 -24.20
N ARG A 156 20.04 -0.64 -24.57
CA ARG A 156 21.19 -1.14 -25.34
C ARG A 156 20.68 -1.92 -26.55
N GLN A 157 21.08 -1.57 -27.76
CA GLN A 157 20.68 -2.31 -28.96
C GLN A 157 21.91 -2.62 -29.81
N GLU A 158 21.97 -3.81 -30.40
CA GLU A 158 22.95 -4.12 -31.43
C GLU A 158 22.37 -3.70 -32.79
N LEU A 159 23.02 -2.74 -33.46
CA LEU A 159 22.72 -2.36 -34.84
C LEU A 159 23.97 -2.58 -35.68
N ASP A 160 23.87 -3.40 -36.72
CA ASP A 160 24.97 -3.72 -37.64
C ASP A 160 26.27 -4.15 -36.94
N GLY A 161 26.15 -4.93 -35.86
CA GLY A 161 27.26 -5.42 -35.06
C GLY A 161 27.88 -4.38 -34.11
N THR A 162 27.28 -3.20 -33.98
CA THR A 162 27.68 -2.15 -33.04
C THR A 162 26.65 -1.98 -31.94
N ALA A 163 27.11 -2.02 -30.69
CA ALA A 163 26.28 -1.77 -29.53
C ALA A 163 25.99 -0.26 -29.37
N VAL A 164 24.71 0.10 -29.44
CA VAL A 164 24.22 1.47 -29.27
C VAL A 164 23.52 1.60 -27.92
N LEU A 165 24.10 2.40 -27.03
CA LEU A 165 23.52 2.78 -25.74
C LEU A 165 22.79 4.12 -25.85
N LYS A 166 21.58 4.20 -25.30
CA LYS A 166 20.80 5.45 -25.21
C LYS A 166 20.23 5.62 -23.82
N HIS A 167 20.12 6.88 -23.40
CA HIS A 167 19.48 7.26 -22.14
C HIS A 167 18.43 8.33 -22.40
N TYR A 168 17.24 8.12 -21.85
CA TYR A 168 16.11 9.02 -22.00
C TYR A 168 15.73 9.57 -20.64
N ARG A 169 15.54 10.89 -20.58
CA ARG A 169 15.11 11.56 -19.35
C ARG A 169 13.59 11.46 -19.22
N VAL A 170 13.14 11.16 -18.00
CA VAL A 170 11.72 11.10 -17.66
C VAL A 170 11.49 12.01 -16.46
N LYS A 171 10.75 13.10 -16.68
CA LYS A 171 10.42 14.08 -15.64
C LYS A 171 9.20 13.57 -14.86
N ARG A 172 9.24 13.66 -13.53
CA ARG A 172 8.08 13.37 -12.69
C ARG A 172 7.20 14.63 -12.64
N GLU A 173 5.93 14.49 -12.97
CA GLU A 173 4.90 15.54 -12.91
C GLU A 173 3.86 15.20 -11.82
N PRO A 174 3.04 16.16 -11.34
CA PRO A 174 2.02 15.89 -10.30
C PRO A 174 1.03 14.78 -10.67
N GLN A 175 0.77 14.57 -11.97
CA GLN A 175 -0.20 13.60 -12.49
C GLN A 175 0.45 12.49 -13.34
N GLY A 176 1.76 12.26 -13.21
CA GLY A 176 2.44 11.16 -13.90
C GLY A 176 3.89 11.45 -14.27
N TYR A 177 4.24 11.10 -15.50
CA TYR A 177 5.60 11.12 -16.03
C TYR A 177 5.61 11.70 -17.45
N LEU A 178 6.58 12.57 -17.73
CA LEU A 178 6.81 13.14 -19.05
C LEU A 178 8.14 12.63 -19.62
N ILE A 179 8.09 11.89 -20.72
CA ILE A 179 9.28 11.42 -21.43
C ILE A 179 9.82 12.58 -22.29
N ASP A 180 11.08 12.96 -22.03
CA ASP A 180 11.77 14.07 -22.69
C ASP A 180 12.31 13.61 -24.06
N LEU A 181 11.45 13.71 -25.09
CA LEU A 181 11.74 13.42 -26.49
C LEU A 181 11.45 14.66 -27.34
N GLU A 182 11.82 14.63 -28.62
CA GLU A 182 11.44 15.67 -29.60
C GLU A 182 9.93 15.92 -29.62
N THR A 183 9.13 14.86 -29.52
CA THR A 183 7.70 14.94 -29.21
C THR A 183 7.46 14.38 -27.80
N PRO A 184 7.28 15.24 -26.78
CA PRO A 184 7.09 14.80 -25.40
C PRO A 184 5.87 13.89 -25.25
N HIS A 185 6.00 12.83 -24.46
CA HIS A 185 4.93 11.86 -24.24
C HIS A 185 4.60 11.75 -22.75
N ARG A 186 3.32 11.90 -22.40
CA ARG A 186 2.83 11.77 -21.03
C ARG A 186 2.41 10.34 -20.74
N CYS A 187 2.85 9.83 -19.60
CA CYS A 187 2.52 8.52 -19.07
C CYS A 187 1.94 8.70 -17.67
N SER A 188 0.90 7.93 -17.35
CA SER A 188 0.30 7.86 -16.02
C SER A 188 1.16 7.09 -15.01
N SER A 189 2.06 6.22 -15.48
CA SER A 189 2.88 5.34 -14.62
C SER A 189 4.25 4.98 -15.22
N LEU A 190 5.18 4.49 -14.39
CA LEU A 190 6.47 3.95 -14.87
C LEU A 190 6.32 2.70 -15.73
N ALA A 191 5.31 1.87 -15.46
CA ALA A 191 4.99 0.72 -16.30
C ALA A 191 4.59 1.17 -17.72
N GLU A 192 3.80 2.24 -17.83
CA GLU A 192 3.45 2.83 -19.12
C GLU A 192 4.66 3.45 -19.83
N VAL A 193 5.59 4.08 -19.08
CA VAL A 193 6.87 4.53 -19.64
C VAL A 193 7.63 3.35 -20.27
N ALA A 194 7.78 2.22 -19.56
CA ALA A 194 8.45 1.04 -20.11
C ALA A 194 7.73 0.52 -21.37
N GLN A 195 6.41 0.39 -21.31
CA GLN A 195 5.60 -0.08 -22.43
C GLN A 195 5.63 0.86 -23.64
N PHE A 196 5.77 2.16 -23.43
CA PHE A 196 5.92 3.14 -24.51
C PHE A 196 7.14 2.81 -25.36
N PHE A 197 8.30 2.54 -24.74
CA PHE A 197 9.51 2.17 -25.46
C PHE A 197 9.41 0.82 -26.15
N VAL A 198 8.77 -0.18 -25.53
CA VAL A 198 8.52 -1.49 -26.15
C VAL A 198 7.65 -1.34 -27.40
N ARG A 199 6.54 -0.60 -27.31
CA ARG A 199 5.62 -0.37 -28.43
C ARG A 199 6.28 0.45 -29.54
N ARG A 200 6.99 1.52 -29.19
CA ARG A 200 7.63 2.43 -30.16
C ARG A 200 8.77 1.77 -30.93
N SER A 201 9.40 0.76 -30.33
CA SER A 201 10.49 -0.01 -30.95
C SER A 201 10.02 -1.29 -31.63
N GLU A 202 8.70 -1.50 -31.75
CA GLU A 202 8.11 -2.69 -32.38
C GLU A 202 8.63 -4.01 -31.75
N GLY A 203 8.91 -3.98 -30.44
CA GLY A 203 9.39 -5.15 -29.68
C GLY A 203 10.90 -5.40 -29.73
N SER A 204 11.69 -4.55 -30.40
CA SER A 204 13.16 -4.65 -30.38
C SER A 204 13.76 -4.25 -29.03
N LEU A 205 13.05 -3.40 -28.26
CA LEU A 205 13.34 -3.16 -26.85
C LEU A 205 12.46 -4.05 -25.97
N ARG A 206 13.10 -4.75 -25.05
CA ARG A 206 12.48 -5.67 -24.08
C ARG A 206 12.91 -5.27 -22.67
N PRO A 207 11.98 -5.14 -21.72
CA PRO A 207 12.31 -4.88 -20.32
C PRO A 207 13.30 -5.92 -19.79
N LEU A 208 14.34 -5.48 -19.09
CA LEU A 208 15.29 -6.35 -18.42
C LEU A 208 14.59 -7.08 -17.27
N GLU A 209 14.66 -8.41 -17.29
CA GLU A 209 14.15 -9.26 -16.23
C GLU A 209 15.11 -9.26 -15.03
N PRO A 210 14.61 -9.09 -13.79
CA PRO A 210 15.45 -9.13 -12.60
C PRO A 210 15.97 -10.55 -12.34
N GLU A 211 17.22 -10.65 -11.88
CA GLU A 211 17.76 -11.89 -11.35
C GLU A 211 17.09 -12.20 -10.00
N TYR A 212 16.20 -13.19 -9.96
CA TYR A 212 15.81 -13.80 -8.71
C TYR A 212 16.99 -14.63 -8.20
N SER A 213 17.87 -14.02 -7.39
CA SER A 213 18.81 -14.80 -6.59
C SER A 213 17.98 -15.62 -5.60
N SER A 214 17.88 -16.92 -5.86
CA SER A 214 17.40 -17.89 -4.87
C SER A 214 18.45 -18.05 -3.78
N GLN A 215 18.46 -17.11 -2.84
CA GLN A 215 19.10 -17.25 -1.54
C GLN A 215 18.06 -16.91 -0.47
N LEU A 216 17.44 -17.98 0.04
CA LEU A 216 16.71 -18.02 1.30
C LEU A 216 17.66 -17.83 2.48
#